data_AF-A0A366GUI5-F1
#
_entry.id   AF-A0A366GUI5-F1
#
_cell.length_a   1.000
_cell.length_b   1.000
_cell.length_c   1.000
_cell.angle_alpha   90.00
_cell.angle_beta   90.00
_cell.angle_gamma   90.00
#
_symmetry.space_group_name_H-M   'P 1'
#
loop_
_entity.id
_entity.type
_entity.pdbx_description
1 polymer ?
#
loop_
_entity_poly.entity_id
_entity_poly.type
_entity_poly.pdbx_seq_one_letter_code
_entity_poly.pdbx_strand_id
1 'polypeptide(L)' 'MNTQPSIRSYITDLADQLGIRYQATPEDALAVIAARLAGDGVVTDETEDLIVALKRAGAINGREMVALLGRHLDEKFPAQ' A
#
# COMPACT_ATOMS: atom_id res chain seq x y z
N MET A 1 16.74 -13.18 -18.84
CA MET A 1 16.85 -11.84 -18.25
C MET A 1 15.89 -11.84 -17.07
N ASN A 2 16.40 -12.14 -15.87
CA ASN A 2 15.56 -12.30 -14.68
C ASN A 2 15.29 -10.92 -14.11
N THR A 3 14.35 -10.20 -14.71
CA THR A 3 13.82 -8.97 -14.13
C THR A 3 13.09 -9.39 -12.86
N GLN A 4 13.70 -9.22 -11.69
CA GLN A 4 12.92 -9.33 -10.46
C GLN A 4 11.86 -8.23 -10.54
N PRO A 5 10.56 -8.57 -10.56
CA PRO A 5 9.52 -7.56 -10.62
C PRO A 5 9.66 -6.68 -9.38
N SER A 6 9.61 -5.36 -9.56
CA SER A 6 9.55 -4.41 -8.44
C SER A 6 8.40 -4.79 -7.51
N ILE A 7 8.49 -4.41 -6.25
CA ILE A 7 7.42 -4.71 -5.29
C ILE A 7 6.09 -4.09 -5.75
N ARG A 8 6.16 -2.93 -6.42
CA ARG A 8 5.02 -2.30 -7.10
C ARG A 8 4.40 -3.20 -8.17
N SER A 9 5.21 -3.80 -9.05
CA SER A 9 4.70 -4.71 -10.08
C SER A 9 4.03 -5.93 -9.43
N TYR A 10 4.67 -6.50 -8.42
CA TYR A 10 4.10 -7.63 -7.68
C TYR A 10 2.75 -7.31 -7.03
N ILE A 11 2.64 -6.15 -6.37
CA ILE A 11 1.39 -5.72 -5.72
C ILE A 11 0.29 -5.44 -6.75
N THR A 12 0.66 -4.82 -7.88
CA THR A 12 -0.27 -4.54 -8.98
C THR A 12 -0.79 -5.85 -9.60
N ASP A 13 0.11 -6.78 -9.93
CA ASP A 13 -0.25 -8.08 -10.49
C ASP A 13 -1.16 -8.88 -9.54
N LEU A 14 -0.85 -8.86 -8.23
CA LEU A 14 -1.66 -9.52 -7.22
C LEU A 14 -3.06 -8.90 -7.11
N ALA A 15 -3.16 -7.57 -7.12
CA ALA A 15 -4.43 -6.87 -7.09
C ALA A 15 -5.27 -7.17 -8.34
N ASP A 16 -4.66 -7.16 -9.52
CA ASP A 16 -5.32 -7.47 -10.80
C ASP A 16 -5.80 -8.92 -10.86
N GLN A 17 -4.99 -9.89 -10.43
CA GLN A 17 -5.37 -11.30 -10.35
C GLN A 17 -6.58 -11.54 -9.45
N LEU A 18 -6.72 -10.76 -8.39
CA LEU A 18 -7.82 -10.86 -7.43
C LEU A 18 -9.00 -9.92 -7.79
N GLY A 19 -8.86 -9.09 -8.82
CA GLY A 19 -9.86 -8.07 -9.19
C GLY A 19 -10.04 -7.00 -8.11
N ILE A 20 -9.05 -6.79 -7.24
CA ILE A 20 -9.09 -5.84 -6.14
C ILE A 20 -8.60 -4.49 -6.65
N ARG A 21 -9.37 -3.44 -6.38
CA ARG A 21 -8.98 -2.05 -6.64
C ARG A 21 -9.12 -1.24 -5.38
N TYR A 22 -8.27 -0.24 -5.23
CA TYR A 22 -8.45 0.72 -4.15
C TYR A 22 -9.72 1.55 -4.39
N GLN A 23 -10.50 1.66 -3.33
CA GLN A 23 -11.67 2.53 -3.27
C GLN A 23 -11.56 3.32 -1.97
N ALA A 24 -11.52 4.65 -2.08
CA ALA A 24 -11.49 5.52 -0.92
C ALA A 24 -12.78 5.32 -0.10
N THR A 25 -12.60 5.19 1.21
CA THR A 25 -13.67 4.98 2.20
C THR A 25 -13.76 6.15 3.18
N PRO A 26 -14.87 6.32 3.91
CA PRO A 26 -14.96 7.28 4.99
C PRO A 26 -13.87 7.11 6.06
N GLU A 27 -13.42 5.88 6.30
CA GLU A 27 -12.32 5.54 7.20
C GLU A 27 -10.98 6.11 6.70
N ASP A 28 -10.74 6.11 5.39
CA ASP A 28 -9.55 6.76 4.80
C ASP A 28 -9.61 8.27 4.99
N ALA A 29 -10.77 8.87 4.76
CA ALA A 29 -10.97 10.30 4.99
C ALA A 29 -10.74 10.68 6.45
N LEU A 30 -11.24 9.86 7.38
CA LEU A 30 -10.99 10.04 8.81
C LEU A 30 -9.50 9.91 9.15
N ALA A 31 -8.79 8.93 8.58
CA ALA A 31 -7.36 8.77 8.79
C ALA A 31 -6.57 9.99 8.31
N VAL A 32 -6.91 10.55 7.15
CA VAL A 32 -6.29 11.79 6.63
C VAL A 32 -6.57 12.98 7.56
N ILE A 33 -7.81 13.13 8.03
CA ILE A 33 -8.17 14.22 8.96
C ILE A 33 -7.42 14.06 10.29
N ALA A 34 -7.35 12.84 10.82
CA ALA A 34 -6.65 12.54 12.06
C ALA A 34 -5.15 12.84 11.95
N ALA A 35 -4.50 12.44 10.85
CA ALA A 35 -3.11 12.77 10.58
C ALA A 35 -2.90 14.29 10.54
N ARG A 36 -3.75 15.03 9.81
CA ARG A 36 -3.68 16.49 9.75
C ARG A 36 -3.84 17.14 11.12
N LEU A 37 -4.76 16.63 11.95
CA LEU A 37 -4.98 17.14 13.30
C LEU A 37 -3.78 16.89 14.22
N ALA A 38 -3.05 15.79 14.00
CA ALA A 38 -1.78 15.51 14.68
C ALA A 38 -0.62 16.38 14.19
N GLY A 39 -0.84 17.22 13.16
CA GLY A 39 0.20 18.02 12.53
C GLY A 39 0.93 17.31 11.39
N ASP A 40 0.50 16.10 11.01
CA ASP A 40 1.11 15.29 9.97
C ASP A 40 0.38 15.40 8.64
N GLY A 41 1.15 15.58 7.55
CA GLY A 41 0.67 15.47 6.18
C GLY A 41 0.95 14.09 5.62
N VAL A 42 0.01 13.15 5.75
CA VAL A 42 0.14 11.82 5.15
C VAL A 42 -0.42 11.85 3.73
N VAL A 43 0.41 11.52 2.76
CA VAL A 43 0.03 11.30 1.36
C VAL A 43 0.46 9.89 0.99
N THR A 44 -0.52 9.03 0.72
CA THR A 44 -0.27 7.68 0.24
C THR A 44 -0.08 7.69 -1.27
N ASP A 45 0.72 6.75 -1.77
CA ASP A 45 0.79 6.46 -3.20
C ASP A 45 -0.11 5.29 -3.60
N GLU A 46 -0.30 5.10 -4.91
CA GLU A 46 -1.16 4.06 -5.47
C GLU A 46 -0.80 2.65 -4.98
N THR A 47 0.47 2.38 -4.66
CA THR A 47 0.93 1.07 -4.20
C THR A 47 0.55 0.86 -2.74
N GLU A 48 0.73 1.88 -1.90
CA GLU A 48 0.31 1.90 -0.50
C GLU A 48 -1.22 1.73 -0.38
N ASP A 49 -1.98 2.41 -1.24
CA ASP A 49 -3.44 2.30 -1.35
C ASP A 49 -3.90 0.89 -1.75
N LEU A 50 -3.20 0.25 -2.70
CA LEU A 50 -3.48 -1.15 -3.09
C LEU A 50 -3.20 -2.14 -1.95
N ILE A 51 -2.13 -1.95 -1.17
CA ILE A 51 -1.85 -2.79 0.00
C ILE A 51 -3.00 -2.68 1.02
N VAL A 52 -3.51 -1.46 1.25
CA VAL A 52 -4.68 -1.25 2.13
C VAL A 52 -5.91 -1.99 1.59
N ALA A 53 -6.17 -1.91 0.28
CA ALA A 53 -7.29 -2.59 -0.35
C ALA A 53 -7.18 -4.12 -0.24
N LEU A 54 -6.00 -4.70 -0.48
CA LEU A 54 -5.73 -6.13 -0.32
C LEU A 54 -5.99 -6.61 1.11
N LYS A 55 -5.53 -5.83 2.10
CA LYS A 55 -5.75 -6.14 3.52
C LYS A 55 -7.23 -6.05 3.90
N ARG A 56 -7.95 -5.05 3.39
CA ARG A 56 -9.41 -4.91 3.60
C ARG A 56 -10.21 -6.05 2.99
N ALA A 57 -9.81 -6.51 1.80
CA ALA A 57 -10.42 -7.66 1.13
C ALA A 57 -10.07 -9.01 1.80
N GLY A 58 -9.15 -9.02 2.77
CA GLY A 58 -8.68 -10.24 3.43
C GLY A 58 -7.72 -11.07 2.59
N ALA A 59 -7.22 -10.54 1.47
CA ALA A 59 -6.25 -11.21 0.61
C ALA A 59 -4.86 -11.31 1.27
N ILE A 60 -4.55 -10.38 2.17
CA ILE A 60 -3.33 -10.39 2.97
C ILE A 60 -3.65 -10.10 4.44
N ASN A 61 -2.83 -10.63 5.34
CA ASN A 61 -2.91 -10.36 6.78
C ASN A 61 -2.04 -9.16 7.19
N GLY A 62 -2.15 -8.74 8.46
CA GLY A 62 -1.41 -7.58 8.98
C GLY A 62 0.12 -7.71 8.91
N ARG A 63 0.68 -8.92 9.06
CA ARG A 63 2.13 -9.14 8.94
C ARG A 63 2.59 -9.00 7.49
N GLU A 64 1.80 -9.53 6.55
CA GLU A 64 2.06 -9.40 5.12
C GLU A 64 1.97 -7.94 4.67
N MET A 65 0.97 -7.20 5.15
CA MET A 65 0.86 -5.75 4.91
C MET A 65 2.12 -5.01 5.35
N VAL A 66 2.61 -5.25 6.57
CA VAL A 66 3.83 -4.59 7.09
C VAL A 66 5.06 -4.96 6.24
N ALA A 67 5.19 -6.22 5.84
CA ALA A 67 6.30 -6.67 5.00
C ALA A 67 6.26 -6.03 3.59
N LEU A 68 5.09 -5.91 2.98
CA LEU A 68 4.92 -5.27 1.67
C LEU A 68 5.19 -3.76 1.74
N LEU A 69 4.70 -3.08 2.78
CA LEU A 69 4.98 -1.66 3.00
C LEU A 69 6.47 -1.41 3.23
N GLY A 70 7.13 -2.23 4.05
CA GLY A 70 8.57 -2.11 4.30
C GLY A 70 9.38 -2.21 3.01
N ARG A 71 9.12 -3.24 2.20
CA ARG A 71 9.78 -3.42 0.89
C ARG A 71 9.51 -2.27 -0.07
N HIS A 72 8.29 -1.75 -0.08
CA HIS A 72 7.92 -0.59 -0.90
C HIS A 72 8.67 0.67 -0.48
N LEU A 73 8.77 0.92 0.83
CA LEU A 73 9.53 2.05 1.37
C LEU A 73 11.03 1.93 1.11
N ASP A 74 11.60 0.72 1.25
CA ASP A 74 13.01 0.45 0.92
C ASP A 74 13.31 0.71 -0.57
N GLU A 75 12.38 0.36 -1.46
CA GLU A 75 12.50 0.62 -2.90
C GLU A 75 12.33 2.10 -3.24
N LYS A 76 11.39 2.79 -2.56
CA LYS A 76 11.08 4.21 -2.74
C LYS A 76 12.15 5.13 -2.18
N PHE A 77 12.78 4.74 -1.08
CA PHE A 77 13.81 5.49 -0.37
C PHE A 77 15.04 4.62 -0.14
N PRO A 78 15.81 4.31 -1.21
CA PRO A 78 17.02 3.52 -1.06
C PRO A 78 17.99 4.24 -0.12
N ALA A 79 18.54 3.51 0.85
CA ALA A 79 19.59 4.02 1.72
C ALA A 79 20.77 4.48 0.87
N GLN A 80 21.14 5.77 1.00
CA GLN A 80 22.28 6.38 0.32
C GLN A 80 23.60 5.96 0.95
#